data_AF-A0A972YC54-F1
#
_entry.id   AF-A0A972YC54-F1
#
_cell.length_a   1.000
_cell.length_b   1.000
_cell.length_c   1.000
_cell.angle_alpha   90.00
_cell.angle_beta   90.00
_cell.angle_gamma   90.00
#
_symmetry.space_group_name_H-M   'P 1'
#
loop_
_entity.id
_entity.type
_entity.pdbx_description
1 polymer ?
#
loop_
_entity_poly.entity_id
_entity_poly.type
_entity_poly.pdbx_seq_one_letter_code
_entity_poly.pdbx_strand_id
1 'polypeptide(L)'
;MISTTTAFAALLLASAQAPQQAPVPATTQSAALEADKLAEGQTFKAIAALEKRVEAAPEDPALLINLGIAHAQAGDANMARAMFERALVSPDHGELEIADGSVVDSRRLARKAMRMLDRNEFTTRLTRRD
;
A
#
# COMPACT_ATOMS: atom_id res chain seq x y z
N MET A 1 32.27 49.74 -56.48
CA MET A 1 32.58 50.51 -55.25
C MET A 1 31.30 51.20 -54.79
N ILE A 2 31.18 51.36 -53.47
CA ILE A 2 30.17 52.10 -52.68
C ILE A 2 28.93 51.28 -52.28
N SER A 3 29.00 50.85 -51.01
CA SER A 3 27.96 50.40 -50.09
C SER A 3 26.77 51.35 -50.01
N THR A 4 25.57 50.84 -49.67
CA THR A 4 24.86 51.35 -48.48
C THR A 4 23.77 50.39 -48.01
N THR A 5 23.84 50.10 -46.71
CA THR A 5 22.91 49.38 -45.85
C THR A 5 21.59 50.13 -45.70
N THR A 6 20.44 49.44 -45.74
CA THR A 6 19.29 49.77 -44.86
C THR A 6 18.39 48.56 -44.71
N ALA A 7 18.28 48.06 -43.48
CA ALA A 7 17.29 47.08 -43.05
C ALA A 7 15.92 47.75 -42.90
N PHE A 8 14.83 47.05 -43.22
CA PHE A 8 13.54 47.31 -42.57
C PHE A 8 12.69 46.04 -42.53
N ALA A 9 11.97 45.93 -41.43
CA ALA A 9 11.27 44.77 -40.91
C ALA A 9 9.90 44.51 -41.58
N ALA A 10 9.21 43.52 -41.01
CA ALA A 10 7.82 43.10 -41.22
C ALA A 10 7.66 41.99 -42.29
N LEU A 11 6.84 40.97 -42.11
CA LEU A 11 5.66 40.84 -41.26
C LEU A 11 5.37 39.35 -41.03
N LEU A 12 4.86 39.06 -39.84
CA LEU A 12 4.30 37.78 -39.39
C LEU A 12 3.31 37.17 -40.40
N LEU A 13 3.52 35.90 -40.76
CA LEU A 13 2.46 35.03 -41.27
C LEU A 13 2.50 33.70 -40.52
N ALA A 14 1.35 33.44 -39.92
CA ALA A 14 1.03 32.35 -39.01
C ALA A 14 1.06 30.98 -39.68
N SER A 15 1.64 30.00 -38.98
CA SER A 15 1.29 28.57 -38.95
C SER A 15 2.39 27.87 -38.16
N ALA A 16 2.20 27.12 -37.09
CA ALA A 16 1.03 26.45 -36.58
C ALA A 16 1.17 26.35 -35.05
N GLN A 17 0.06 26.49 -34.36
CA GLN A 17 -0.04 26.08 -32.96
C GLN A 17 0.04 24.55 -32.92
N ALA A 18 1.18 24.00 -32.47
CA ALA A 18 1.19 22.66 -31.91
C ALA A 18 0.91 22.81 -30.41
N PRO A 19 -0.19 22.24 -29.87
CA PRO A 19 -0.30 22.12 -28.42
C PRO A 19 0.81 21.19 -27.95
N GLN A 20 1.49 21.65 -26.91
CA GLN A 20 2.50 20.94 -26.14
C GLN A 20 2.10 19.47 -25.93
N GLN A 21 2.80 18.54 -26.57
CA GLN A 21 2.94 17.21 -25.98
C GLN A 21 4.16 17.28 -25.06
N ALA A 22 3.93 17.74 -23.83
CA ALA A 22 4.80 17.33 -22.74
C ALA A 22 4.84 15.80 -22.75
N PRO A 23 6.01 15.15 -22.57
CA PRO A 23 6.04 13.72 -22.37
C PRO A 23 5.16 13.44 -21.14
N VAL A 24 4.02 12.77 -21.34
CA VAL A 24 3.26 12.20 -20.24
C VAL A 24 4.26 11.34 -19.44
N PRO A 25 4.41 11.57 -18.12
CA PRO A 25 5.47 10.94 -17.36
C PRO A 25 5.20 9.43 -17.27
N ALA A 26 5.87 8.65 -18.13
CA ALA A 26 6.03 7.21 -17.95
C ALA A 26 6.68 6.86 -16.59
N THR A 27 7.25 7.87 -15.91
CA THR A 27 7.76 7.83 -14.55
C THR A 27 6.68 7.57 -13.49
N THR A 28 5.42 8.00 -13.68
CA THR A 28 4.39 7.80 -12.63
C THR A 28 3.94 6.34 -12.56
N GLN A 29 3.79 5.68 -13.71
CA GLN A 29 3.37 4.28 -13.75
C GLN A 29 4.49 3.32 -13.36
N SER A 30 5.73 3.60 -13.75
CA SER A 30 6.89 2.82 -13.32
C SER A 30 7.16 2.98 -11.82
N ALA A 31 7.09 4.20 -11.27
CA ALA A 31 7.24 4.40 -9.82
C ALA A 31 6.12 3.74 -8.99
N ALA A 32 4.89 3.70 -9.51
CA ALA A 32 3.80 2.97 -8.87
C ALA A 32 4.06 1.46 -8.86
N LEU A 33 4.41 0.87 -10.00
CA LEU A 33 4.72 -0.56 -10.12
C LEU A 33 5.92 -0.98 -9.26
N GLU A 34 6.96 -0.14 -9.18
CA GLU A 34 8.11 -0.40 -8.31
C GLU A 34 7.74 -0.29 -6.82
N ALA A 35 6.90 0.68 -6.45
CA ALA A 35 6.37 0.78 -5.09
C ALA A 35 5.50 -0.44 -4.72
N ASP A 36 4.70 -0.95 -5.66
CA ASP A 36 3.86 -2.13 -5.47
C ASP A 36 4.70 -3.38 -5.23
N LYS A 37 5.71 -3.63 -6.09
CA LYS A 37 6.65 -4.75 -5.90
C LYS A 37 7.41 -4.66 -4.58
N LEU A 38 7.82 -3.46 -4.19
CA LEU A 38 8.51 -3.25 -2.91
C LEU A 38 7.56 -3.49 -1.72
N ALA A 39 6.30 -3.10 -1.84
CA ALA A 39 5.29 -3.35 -0.81
C ALA A 39 4.99 -4.85 -0.70
N GLU A 40 4.79 -5.55 -1.82
CA GLU A 40 4.64 -7.01 -1.85
C GLU A 40 5.84 -7.71 -1.20
N GLY A 41 7.07 -7.32 -1.58
CA GLY A 41 8.29 -7.88 -1.01
C GLY A 41 8.43 -7.62 0.50
N GLN A 42 7.93 -6.50 1.00
CA GLN A 42 7.89 -6.20 2.44
C GLN A 42 6.83 -7.04 3.16
N THR A 43 5.66 -7.22 2.57
CA THR A 43 4.59 -8.06 3.12
C THR A 43 5.05 -9.50 3.30
N PHE A 44 5.69 -10.10 2.28
CA PHE A 44 6.19 -11.48 2.40
C PHE A 44 7.29 -11.64 3.45
N LYS A 45 8.18 -10.64 3.58
CA LYS A 45 9.20 -10.63 4.65
C LYS A 45 8.55 -10.53 6.03
N ALA A 46 7.50 -9.72 6.18
CA ALA A 46 6.76 -9.59 7.42
C ALA A 46 6.08 -10.91 7.82
N ILE A 47 5.45 -11.60 6.87
CA ILE A 47 4.85 -12.93 7.08
C ILE A 47 5.92 -13.90 7.61
N ALA A 48 7.04 -14.06 6.91
CA ALA A 48 8.10 -14.98 7.32
C ALA A 48 8.70 -14.66 8.70
N ALA A 49 8.82 -13.38 9.05
CA ALA A 49 9.28 -12.96 10.36
C ALA A 49 8.25 -13.25 11.47
N LEU A 50 6.96 -13.06 11.18
CA LEU A 50 5.86 -13.32 12.11
C LEU A 50 5.64 -14.81 12.34
N GLU A 51 5.75 -15.64 11.30
CA GLU A 51 5.66 -17.11 11.41
C GLU A 51 6.67 -17.66 12.43
N LYS A 52 7.94 -17.23 12.34
CA LYS A 52 8.97 -17.62 13.32
C LYS A 52 8.64 -17.19 14.75
N ARG A 53 7.98 -16.05 14.93
CA ARG A 53 7.57 -15.58 16.25
C ARG A 53 6.38 -16.39 16.78
N VAL A 54 5.43 -16.73 15.91
CA VAL A 54 4.30 -17.61 16.24
C VAL A 54 4.78 -19.01 16.58
N GLU A 55 5.86 -19.53 15.97
CA GLU A 55 6.46 -20.80 16.39
C GLU A 55 6.92 -20.76 17.87
N ALA A 56 7.46 -19.64 18.33
CA ALA A 56 7.89 -19.47 19.72
C ALA A 56 6.74 -19.18 20.69
N ALA A 57 5.68 -18.50 20.22
CA ALA A 57 4.51 -18.13 21.01
C ALA A 57 3.22 -18.36 20.19
N PRO A 58 2.77 -19.62 20.05
CA PRO A 58 1.72 -20.01 19.11
C PRO A 58 0.32 -19.52 19.47
N GLU A 59 0.14 -19.08 20.71
CA GLU A 59 -1.13 -18.58 21.23
C GLU A 59 -1.10 -17.08 21.52
N ASP A 60 -0.01 -16.36 21.27
CA ASP A 60 0.02 -14.91 21.51
C ASP A 60 -0.96 -14.21 20.53
N PRO A 61 -2.04 -13.58 21.05
CA PRO A 61 -3.05 -12.97 20.21
C PRO A 61 -2.52 -11.78 19.40
N ALA A 62 -1.50 -11.06 19.89
CA ALA A 62 -0.88 -9.97 19.14
C ALA A 62 -0.14 -10.50 17.91
N LEU A 63 0.61 -11.60 18.05
CA LEU A 63 1.29 -12.23 16.92
C LEU A 63 0.31 -12.80 15.90
N LEU A 64 -0.73 -13.48 16.38
CA LEU A 64 -1.78 -14.02 15.50
C LEU A 64 -2.51 -12.90 14.74
N ILE A 65 -2.86 -11.79 15.39
CA ILE A 65 -3.48 -10.64 14.73
C ILE A 65 -2.53 -10.02 13.70
N ASN A 66 -1.26 -9.82 14.04
CA ASN A 66 -0.29 -9.25 13.10
C ASN A 66 -0.05 -10.16 11.89
N LEU A 67 0.04 -11.47 12.11
CA LEU A 67 0.18 -12.45 11.02
C LEU A 67 -1.08 -12.44 10.13
N GLY A 68 -2.26 -12.37 10.72
CA GLY A 68 -3.51 -12.25 9.96
C GLY A 68 -3.59 -10.97 9.11
N ILE A 69 -3.13 -9.83 9.65
CA ILE A 69 -3.06 -8.56 8.90
C ILE A 69 -2.09 -8.69 7.71
N ALA A 70 -0.93 -9.32 7.92
CA ALA A 70 0.06 -9.50 6.87
C ALA A 70 -0.47 -10.40 5.73
N HIS A 71 -1.14 -11.51 6.06
CA HIS A 71 -1.83 -12.34 5.05
C HIS A 71 -2.95 -11.59 4.34
N ALA A 72 -3.74 -10.76 5.06
CA ALA A 72 -4.79 -9.96 4.43
C ALA A 72 -4.25 -8.94 3.43
N GLN A 73 -3.10 -8.32 3.74
CA GLN A 73 -2.39 -7.41 2.84
C GLN A 73 -1.76 -8.13 1.65
N ALA A 74 -1.38 -9.39 1.81
CA ALA A 74 -0.92 -10.25 0.72
C ALA A 74 -2.06 -10.80 -0.17
N GLY A 75 -3.33 -10.50 0.17
CA GLY A 75 -4.50 -11.02 -0.53
C GLY A 75 -4.92 -12.44 -0.11
N ASP A 76 -4.25 -13.03 0.88
CA ASP A 76 -4.61 -14.35 1.42
C ASP A 76 -5.66 -14.21 2.53
N ALA A 77 -6.91 -14.01 2.10
CA ALA A 77 -8.02 -13.85 3.03
C ALA A 77 -8.29 -15.10 3.88
N ASN A 78 -7.99 -16.30 3.36
CA ASN A 78 -8.23 -17.54 4.09
C ASN A 78 -7.29 -17.67 5.29
N MET A 79 -5.98 -17.47 5.06
CA MET A 79 -5.00 -17.48 6.15
C MET A 79 -5.22 -16.33 7.12
N ALA A 80 -5.57 -15.14 6.61
CA ALA A 80 -5.91 -14.00 7.45
C ALA A 80 -7.03 -14.32 8.44
N ARG A 81 -8.14 -14.86 7.93
CA ARG A 81 -9.29 -15.28 8.74
C ARG A 81 -8.91 -16.33 9.78
N ALA A 82 -8.16 -17.37 9.38
CA ALA A 82 -7.72 -18.42 10.29
C ALA A 82 -6.90 -17.88 11.47
N MET A 83 -6.00 -16.92 11.21
CA MET A 83 -5.20 -16.31 12.28
C MET A 83 -6.05 -15.44 13.21
N PHE A 84 -7.00 -14.66 12.68
CA PHE A 84 -7.92 -13.89 13.52
C PHE A 84 -8.82 -14.78 14.37
N GLU A 85 -9.30 -15.90 13.84
CA GLU A 85 -10.10 -16.87 14.60
C GLU A 85 -9.30 -17.51 15.73
N ARG A 86 -8.03 -17.87 15.48
CA ARG A 86 -7.11 -18.33 16.54
C ARG A 86 -6.91 -17.28 17.62
N ALA A 87 -6.75 -16.00 17.25
CA ALA A 87 -6.60 -14.92 18.22
C ALA A 87 -7.84 -14.72 19.11
N LEU A 88 -9.05 -15.07 18.63
CA LEU A 88 -10.28 -14.96 19.43
C LEU A 88 -10.36 -15.98 20.57
N VAL A 89 -9.85 -17.18 20.30
CA VAL A 89 -9.91 -18.33 21.22
C VAL A 89 -8.61 -18.52 22.00
N SER A 90 -7.59 -17.71 21.75
CA SER A 90 -6.34 -17.72 22.50
C SER A 90 -6.61 -17.58 24.01
N PRO A 91 -6.00 -18.42 24.87
CA PRO A 91 -6.09 -18.28 26.33
C PRO A 91 -5.43 -17.00 26.85
N ASP A 92 -4.40 -16.50 26.17
CA ASP A 92 -3.62 -15.31 26.56
C ASP A 92 -4.27 -14.01 26.05
N HIS A 93 -5.60 -13.99 26.01
CA HIS A 93 -6.36 -12.85 25.51
C HIS A 93 -6.20 -11.64 26.45
N GLY A 94 -5.62 -10.56 25.94
CA GLY A 94 -5.33 -9.37 26.72
C GLY A 94 -5.65 -8.07 26.02
N GLU A 95 -5.40 -6.99 26.75
CA GLU A 95 -5.31 -5.64 26.24
C GLU A 95 -4.05 -5.48 25.39
N LEU A 96 -4.23 -5.01 24.15
CA LEU A 96 -3.16 -4.74 23.20
C LEU A 96 -3.05 -3.24 22.99
N GLU A 97 -1.85 -2.70 23.14
CA GLU A 97 -1.55 -1.34 22.71
C GLU A 97 -1.37 -1.32 21.18
N ILE A 98 -2.08 -0.43 20.50
CA ILE A 98 -2.07 -0.28 19.04
C ILE A 98 -1.20 0.93 18.67
N ALA A 99 -0.89 1.07 17.38
CA ALA A 99 0.01 2.10 16.86
C ALA A 99 -0.38 3.55 17.21
N ASP A 100 -1.63 3.83 17.60
CA ASP A 100 -2.08 5.15 18.05
C ASP A 100 -1.95 5.37 19.57
N GLY A 101 -1.33 4.43 20.29
CA GLY A 101 -1.17 4.43 21.74
C GLY A 101 -2.45 4.05 22.49
N SER A 102 -3.53 3.71 21.79
CA SER A 102 -4.75 3.23 22.44
C SER A 102 -4.64 1.76 22.80
N VAL A 103 -5.33 1.40 23.88
CA VAL A 103 -5.39 0.01 24.37
C VAL A 103 -6.71 -0.63 23.96
N VAL A 104 -6.62 -1.80 23.35
CA VAL A 104 -7.76 -2.53 22.78
C VAL A 104 -7.71 -4.00 23.18
N ASP A 105 -8.84 -4.53 23.64
CA ASP A 105 -9.04 -5.97 23.80
C ASP A 105 -8.76 -6.72 22.48
N SER A 106 -7.85 -7.70 22.55
CA SER A 106 -7.43 -8.53 21.41
C SER A 106 -8.60 -9.17 20.66
N ARG A 107 -9.64 -9.66 21.35
CA ARG A 107 -10.82 -10.26 20.70
C ARG A 107 -11.64 -9.23 19.96
N ARG A 108 -11.78 -8.03 20.51
CA ARG A 108 -12.43 -6.90 19.85
C ARG A 108 -11.68 -6.52 18.59
N LEU A 109 -10.34 -6.51 18.63
CA LEU A 109 -9.50 -6.24 17.48
C LEU A 109 -9.62 -7.33 16.41
N ALA A 110 -9.54 -8.61 16.77
CA ALA A 110 -9.69 -9.73 15.84
C ALA A 110 -11.08 -9.72 15.16
N ARG A 111 -12.16 -9.47 15.90
CA ARG A 111 -13.51 -9.28 15.33
C ARG A 111 -13.57 -8.10 14.38
N LYS A 112 -12.90 -6.98 14.70
CA LYS A 112 -12.82 -5.82 13.80
C LYS A 112 -12.08 -6.20 12.51
N ALA A 113 -10.94 -6.88 12.63
CA ALA A 113 -10.15 -7.31 11.48
C ALA A 113 -10.94 -8.25 10.56
N MET A 114 -11.67 -9.25 11.08
CA MET A 114 -12.53 -10.09 10.23
C MET A 114 -13.60 -9.28 9.48
N ARG A 115 -14.24 -8.30 10.14
CA ARG A 115 -15.20 -7.41 9.46
C ARG A 115 -14.56 -6.56 8.36
N MET A 116 -13.32 -6.10 8.58
CA MET A 116 -12.55 -5.38 7.56
C MET A 116 -12.20 -6.28 6.38
N LEU A 117 -11.85 -7.54 6.66
CA LEU A 117 -11.57 -8.55 5.64
C LEU A 117 -12.81 -8.85 4.79
N ASP A 118 -13.97 -9.00 5.42
CA ASP A 118 -15.26 -9.23 4.73
C ASP A 118 -15.67 -8.04 3.85
N ARG A 119 -15.24 -6.83 4.21
CA ARG A 119 -15.44 -5.61 3.41
C ARG A 119 -14.30 -5.32 2.44
N ASN A 120 -13.33 -6.22 2.33
CA ASN A 120 -12.15 -6.10 1.47
C ASN A 120 -11.32 -4.82 1.74
N GLU A 121 -11.28 -4.33 2.98
CA GLU A 121 -10.63 -3.06 3.37
C GLU A 121 -9.09 -3.17 3.50
N PHE A 122 -8.54 -4.39 3.54
CA PHE A 122 -7.08 -4.60 3.59
C PHE A 122 -6.41 -4.44 2.22
N THR A 123 -7.14 -4.72 1.15
CA THR A 123 -6.64 -4.71 -0.23
C THR A 123 -6.88 -3.36 -0.91
N THR A 124 -7.77 -2.52 -0.38
CA THR A 124 -8.17 -1.25 -1.01
C THR A 124 -7.06 -0.19 -1.07
N ARG A 125 -5.93 -0.38 -0.34
CA ARG A 125 -4.75 0.49 -0.49
C ARG A 125 -4.03 0.30 -1.83
N LEU A 126 -4.25 -0.82 -2.53
CA LEU A 126 -3.64 -1.09 -3.83
C LEU A 126 -4.47 -0.53 -5.00
N THR A 127 -5.76 -0.27 -4.78
CA THR A 127 -6.69 0.07 -5.89
C THR A 127 -7.21 1.50 -5.88
N ARG A 128 -6.94 2.31 -4.84
CA ARG A 128 -7.37 3.72 -4.79
C ARG A 128 -6.20 4.67 -5.01
N ARG A 129 -5.86 4.87 -6.28
CA ARG A 129 -5.22 6.10 -6.77
C ARG A 129 -6.17 6.67 -7.82
N ASP A 130 -7.06 7.54 -7.36
CA ASP A 130 -7.83 8.45 -8.23
C ASP A 130 -6.92 9.61 -8.67
#